data_AF-A0A7L3MNR5-F1
#
_entry.id   AF-A0A7L3MNR5-F1
#
_cell.length_a   1.000
_cell.length_b   1.000
_cell.length_c   1.000
_cell.angle_alpha   90.00
_cell.angle_beta   90.00
_cell.angle_gamma   90.00
#
_symmetry.space_group_name_H-M   'P 1'
#
loop_
_entity.id
_entity.type
_entity.pdbx_description
1 polymer ?
#
loop_
_entity_poly.entity_id
_entity_poly.type
_entity_poly.pdbx_seq_one_letter_code
_entity_poly.pdbx_strand_id
1 'polypeptide(L)'
;STVSCFSCHSQTGGSKGYAFMEFESDDVAKIVADTMNNYLFSERLLKCQFLPPEKVHENLFKDCDRIFRKPSQPAVRRYNRIRSLVEKARMTQRLLRKERLLRKRLAEKGLHYDFPGFVSLA
;
A
#
# COMPACT_ATOMS: atom_id res chain seq x y z
N SER A 1 -31.10 -4.63 12.22
CA SER A 1 -30.25 -4.67 11.00
C SER A 1 -28.83 -5.09 11.35
N THR A 2 -28.16 -5.92 10.56
CA THR A 2 -26.74 -6.30 10.79
C THR A 2 -25.83 -5.45 9.92
N VAL A 3 -24.89 -4.71 10.52
CA VAL A 3 -23.86 -3.96 9.78
C VAL A 3 -22.56 -4.75 9.81
N SER A 4 -21.92 -4.91 8.65
CA SER A 4 -20.64 -5.62 8.52
C SER A 4 -19.57 -4.71 7.93
N CYS A 5 -18.42 -4.66 8.58
CA CYS A 5 -17.29 -3.82 8.21
C CYS A 5 -16.06 -4.68 7.94
N PHE A 6 -15.64 -4.73 6.68
CA PHE A 6 -14.40 -5.41 6.29
C PHE A 6 -13.21 -4.46 6.40
N SER A 7 -12.17 -4.86 7.15
CA SER A 7 -10.97 -4.03 7.25
C SER A 7 -10.01 -4.30 6.09
N CYS A 8 -9.78 -3.27 5.27
CA CYS A 8 -8.86 -3.30 4.13
C CYS A 8 -7.58 -2.51 4.41
N HIS A 9 -6.46 -2.97 3.87
CA HIS A 9 -5.17 -2.28 3.97
C HIS A 9 -5.19 -1.01 3.11
N SER A 10 -4.83 0.13 3.69
CA SER A 10 -4.95 1.44 3.02
C SER A 10 -4.07 1.57 1.77
N GLN A 11 -2.89 0.94 1.75
CA GLN A 11 -1.92 1.07 0.66
C GLN A 11 -2.14 0.08 -0.49
N THR A 12 -2.46 -1.16 -0.17
CA THR A 12 -2.57 -2.28 -1.13
C THR A 12 -4.02 -2.54 -1.53
N GLY A 13 -4.96 -2.20 -0.66
CA GLY A 13 -6.37 -2.50 -0.85
C GLY A 13 -6.75 -3.97 -0.72
N GLY A 14 -5.86 -4.80 -0.17
CA GLY A 14 -6.18 -6.17 0.23
C GLY A 14 -6.90 -6.22 1.57
N SER A 15 -7.52 -7.36 1.91
CA SER A 15 -8.09 -7.58 3.23
C SER A 15 -6.99 -7.66 4.29
N LYS A 16 -7.23 -7.10 5.48
CA LYS A 16 -6.31 -7.21 6.63
C LYS A 16 -6.46 -8.54 7.37
N GLY A 17 -7.51 -9.31 7.10
CA GLY A 17 -7.77 -10.60 7.74
C GLY A 17 -8.63 -10.50 9.01
N TYR A 18 -9.26 -9.36 9.28
CA TYR A 18 -10.26 -9.20 10.33
C TYR A 18 -11.43 -8.34 9.84
N ALA A 19 -12.58 -8.50 10.47
CA ALA A 19 -13.81 -7.77 10.19
C ALA A 19 -14.55 -7.51 11.51
N PHE A 20 -15.42 -6.50 11.50
CA PHE A 20 -16.31 -6.20 12.61
C PHE A 20 -17.75 -6.40 12.16
N MET A 21 -18.58 -6.92 13.06
CA MET A 21 -20.01 -7.08 12.86
C MET A 21 -20.74 -6.41 14.01
N GLU A 22 -21.74 -5.60 13.68
CA GLU A 22 -22.63 -4.96 14.62
C GLU A 22 -24.00 -5.62 14.52
N PHE A 23 -24.53 -6.02 15.68
CA PHE A 23 -25.85 -6.59 15.84
C PHE A 23 -26.72 -5.63 16.65
N GLU A 24 -28.02 -5.67 16.38
CA GLU A 24 -29.01 -4.84 17.09
C GLU A 24 -29.21 -5.28 18.54
N SER A 25 -28.96 -6.56 18.85
CA SER A 25 -29.10 -7.14 20.18
C SER A 25 -27.79 -7.69 20.70
N ASP A 26 -27.44 -7.32 21.93
CA ASP A 26 -26.24 -7.79 22.63
C ASP A 26 -26.24 -9.32 22.81
N ASP A 27 -27.39 -9.90 23.15
CA ASP A 27 -27.52 -11.34 23.34
C ASP A 27 -27.21 -12.13 22.06
N VAL A 28 -27.67 -11.62 20.91
CA VAL A 28 -27.37 -12.23 19.61
C VAL A 28 -25.88 -12.12 19.30
N ALA A 29 -25.26 -10.98 19.60
CA ALA A 29 -23.82 -10.79 19.40
C ALA A 29 -22.98 -11.78 20.23
N LYS A 30 -23.36 -12.02 21.49
CA LYS A 30 -22.69 -13.00 22.36
C LYS A 30 -22.85 -14.43 21.84
N ILE A 31 -24.07 -14.83 21.49
CA ILE A 31 -24.34 -16.17 20.94
C ILE A 31 -23.53 -16.39 19.66
N VAL A 32 -23.50 -15.43 18.74
CA VAL A 32 -22.72 -15.52 17.49
C VAL A 32 -21.23 -15.60 17.78
N ALA A 33 -20.72 -14.77 18.70
CA ALA A 33 -19.31 -14.78 19.06
C ALA A 33 -18.90 -16.14 19.64
N ASP A 34 -19.69 -16.72 20.54
CA ASP A 34 -19.38 -17.99 21.19
C ASP A 34 -19.50 -19.18 20.21
N THR A 35 -20.52 -19.18 19.36
CA THR A 35 -20.76 -20.25 18.38
C THR A 35 -19.74 -20.26 17.24
N MET A 36 -19.27 -19.09 16.81
CA MET A 36 -18.31 -18.97 15.70
C MET A 36 -16.86 -18.99 16.18
N ASN A 37 -16.61 -18.87 17.49
CA ASN A 37 -15.26 -18.92 18.03
C ASN A 37 -14.65 -20.32 17.89
N ASN A 38 -13.46 -20.39 17.31
CA ASN A 38 -12.73 -21.62 16.97
C ASN A 38 -13.37 -22.46 15.86
N TYR A 39 -14.27 -21.87 15.06
CA TYR A 39 -14.80 -22.54 13.89
C TYR A 39 -13.70 -22.70 12.83
N LEU A 40 -13.57 -23.89 12.24
CA LEU A 40 -12.65 -24.11 11.12
C LEU A 40 -13.30 -23.57 9.84
N PHE A 41 -12.83 -22.41 9.37
CA PHE A 41 -13.32 -21.79 8.15
C PHE A 41 -12.28 -21.93 7.05
N SER A 42 -12.58 -22.78 6.07
CA SER A 42 -11.61 -23.23 5.07
C SER A 42 -10.37 -23.85 5.72
N GLU A 43 -9.20 -23.22 5.59
CA GLU A 43 -7.92 -23.71 6.12
C GLU A 43 -7.47 -22.95 7.39
N ARG A 44 -8.32 -22.08 7.94
CA ARG A 44 -7.96 -21.22 9.07
C ARG A 44 -9.00 -21.32 10.18
N LEU A 45 -8.52 -21.32 11.43
CA LEU A 45 -9.38 -21.22 12.60
C LEU A 45 -9.87 -19.78 12.75
N LEU A 46 -11.18 -19.62 12.73
CA LEU A 46 -11.85 -18.36 13.01
C LEU A 46 -11.79 -18.09 14.51
N LYS A 47 -11.36 -16.88 14.88
CA LYS A 47 -11.38 -16.41 16.28
C LYS A 47 -12.38 -15.27 16.36
N CYS A 48 -13.48 -15.51 17.05
CA CYS A 48 -14.49 -14.51 17.33
C CYS A 48 -14.40 -14.09 18.79
N GLN A 49 -14.49 -12.79 19.03
CA GLN A 49 -14.52 -12.22 20.37
C GLN A 49 -15.62 -11.18 20.42
N PHE A 50 -16.40 -11.20 21.50
CA PHE A 50 -17.35 -10.16 21.79
C PHE A 50 -16.61 -8.92 22.30
N LEU A 51 -16.91 -7.76 21.70
CA LEU A 51 -16.29 -6.49 22.07
C LEU A 51 -17.35 -5.60 22.76
N PRO A 52 -17.17 -5.24 24.05
CA PRO A 52 -18.09 -4.34 24.72
C PRO A 52 -18.02 -2.93 24.10
N PRO A 53 -19.11 -2.14 24.18
CA PRO A 53 -19.21 -0.84 23.53
C PRO A 53 -18.13 0.16 23.99
N GLU A 54 -17.66 0.06 25.24
CA GLU A 54 -16.60 0.91 25.79
C GLU A 54 -15.25 0.76 25.07
N LYS A 55 -14.99 -0.41 24.48
CA LYS A 55 -13.75 -0.69 23.75
C LYS A 55 -13.89 -0.43 22.24
N VAL A 56 -15.08 -0.07 21.79
CA VAL A 56 -15.33 0.27 20.38
C VAL A 56 -14.88 1.70 20.14
N HIS A 57 -13.96 1.88 19.19
CA HIS A 57 -13.58 3.23 18.75
C HIS A 57 -14.76 3.88 17.99
N GLU A 58 -15.03 5.15 18.28
CA GLU A 58 -16.14 5.91 17.68
C GLU A 58 -16.15 5.90 16.14
N ASN A 59 -14.97 5.80 15.52
CA ASN A 59 -14.82 5.80 14.06
C ASN A 59 -14.74 4.38 13.45
N LEU A 60 -15.01 3.32 14.21
CA LEU A 60 -14.84 1.94 13.74
C LEU A 60 -15.82 1.60 12.61
N PHE A 61 -17.08 2.02 12.76
CA PHE A 61 -18.16 1.77 11.80
C PHE A 61 -18.36 2.93 10.80
N LYS A 62 -17.51 3.95 10.88
CA LYS A 62 -17.59 5.13 9.99
C LYS A 62 -17.24 4.72 8.57
N ASP A 63 -18.13 5.05 7.63
CA ASP A 63 -18.02 4.74 6.20
C ASP A 63 -18.01 3.23 5.85
N CYS A 64 -18.56 2.36 6.70
CA CYS A 64 -18.62 0.93 6.39
C CYS A 64 -19.52 0.57 5.20
N ASP A 65 -20.50 1.41 4.88
CA ASP A 65 -21.35 1.24 3.70
C ASP A 65 -20.61 1.56 2.39
N ARG A 66 -19.41 2.16 2.48
CA ARG A 66 -18.64 2.55 1.30
C ARG A 66 -17.86 1.37 0.76
N ILE A 67 -18.09 1.04 -0.50
CA ILE A 67 -17.30 0.05 -1.23
C ILE A 67 -15.84 0.55 -1.31
N PHE A 68 -14.93 -0.18 -0.67
CA PHE A 68 -13.50 0.10 -0.73
C PHE A 68 -12.98 -0.05 -2.17
N ARG A 69 -12.41 1.01 -2.74
CA ARG A 69 -11.77 0.98 -4.07
C ARG A 69 -10.25 0.90 -3.90
N LYS A 70 -9.62 -0.04 -4.61
CA LYS A 70 -8.16 -0.18 -4.59
C LYS A 70 -7.51 1.15 -5.03
N PRO A 71 -6.53 1.66 -4.27
CA PRO A 71 -5.84 2.88 -4.64
C PRO A 71 -5.11 2.68 -5.97
N SER A 72 -5.32 3.62 -6.91
CA SER A 72 -4.56 3.65 -8.16
C SER A 72 -3.19 4.27 -7.88
N GLN A 73 -2.11 3.61 -8.31
CA GLN A 73 -0.73 4.10 -8.18
C GLN A 73 -0.16 4.57 -9.54
N PRO A 74 -0.62 5.72 -10.09
CA PRO A 74 -0.24 6.17 -11.43
C PRO A 74 1.25 6.54 -11.52
N ALA A 75 1.85 7.05 -10.45
CA ALA A 75 3.27 7.41 -10.39
C ALA A 75 4.18 6.18 -10.52
N VAL A 76 3.86 5.10 -9.80
CA VAL A 76 4.59 3.82 -9.86
C VAL A 76 4.50 3.24 -11.27
N ARG A 77 3.29 3.22 -11.85
CA ARG A 77 3.07 2.75 -13.23
C ARG A 77 3.86 3.55 -14.25
N ARG A 78 3.98 4.87 -14.06
CA ARG A 78 4.78 5.75 -14.93
C ARG A 78 6.27 5.48 -14.81
N TYR A 79 6.78 5.27 -13.60
CA TYR A 79 8.22 5.06 -13.37
C TYR A 79 8.66 3.68 -13.84
N ASN A 80 7.91 2.64 -13.48
CA ASN A 80 8.17 1.24 -13.81
C ASN A 80 7.76 0.86 -15.25
N ARG A 81 7.31 1.82 -16.07
CA ARG A 81 6.95 1.54 -17.46
C ARG A 81 8.16 1.00 -18.21
N ILE A 82 7.96 -0.04 -18.99
CA ILE A 82 9.00 -0.55 -19.91
C ILE A 82 9.25 0.53 -20.96
N ARG A 83 10.52 0.92 -21.11
CA ARG A 83 10.95 1.95 -22.06
C ARG A 83 11.51 1.31 -23.32
N SER A 84 11.22 1.92 -24.47
CA SER A 84 11.76 1.48 -25.76
C SER A 84 13.27 1.77 -25.87
N LEU A 85 13.94 1.14 -26.84
CA LEU A 85 15.36 1.38 -27.09
C LEU A 85 15.65 2.85 -27.42
N VAL A 86 14.77 3.51 -28.19
CA VAL A 86 14.88 4.94 -28.52
C VAL A 86 14.77 5.82 -27.27
N GLU A 87 13.84 5.50 -26.38
CA GLU A 87 13.69 6.23 -25.10
C GLU A 87 14.88 6.02 -24.18
N LYS A 88 15.44 4.79 -24.14
CA LYS A 88 16.65 4.47 -23.40
C LYS A 88 17.83 5.28 -23.94
N ALA A 89 18.05 5.29 -25.26
CA ALA A 89 19.12 6.06 -25.89
C ALA A 89 19.03 7.57 -25.60
N ARG A 90 17.81 8.16 -25.69
CA ARG A 90 17.57 9.56 -25.31
C ARG A 90 17.91 9.83 -23.85
N MET A 91 17.61 8.89 -22.96
CA MET A 91 17.96 8.99 -21.54
C MET A 91 19.48 8.93 -21.34
N THR A 92 20.20 8.03 -22.01
CA THR A 92 21.66 7.93 -21.95
C THR A 92 22.31 9.24 -22.41
N GLN A 93 21.84 9.83 -23.51
CA GLN A 93 22.32 11.14 -23.99
C GLN A 93 22.08 12.26 -22.97
N ARG A 94 20.88 12.30 -22.35
CA ARG A 94 20.57 13.28 -21.29
C ARG A 94 21.46 13.09 -20.07
N LEU A 95 21.79 11.84 -19.74
CA LEU A 95 22.63 11.48 -18.61
C LEU A 95 24.08 11.92 -18.84
N LEU A 96 24.66 11.65 -20.02
CA LEU A 96 25.99 12.13 -20.42
C LEU A 96 26.07 13.66 -20.42
N ARG A 97 25.02 14.35 -20.87
CA ARG A 97 24.97 15.83 -20.81
C ARG A 97 25.01 16.35 -19.38
N LYS A 98 24.26 15.72 -18.46
CA LYS A 98 24.26 16.11 -17.04
C LYS A 98 25.61 15.84 -16.38
N GLU A 99 26.26 14.73 -16.71
CA GLU A 99 27.59 14.39 -16.23
C GLU A 99 28.62 15.46 -16.63
N ARG A 100 28.61 15.87 -17.92
CA ARG A 100 29.49 16.96 -18.40
C ARG A 100 29.26 18.27 -17.65
N LEU A 101 28.00 18.64 -17.41
CA LEU A 101 27.67 19.86 -16.67
C LEU A 101 28.09 19.78 -15.21
N LEU A 102 27.93 18.61 -14.57
CA LEU A 102 28.36 18.38 -13.21
C LEU A 102 29.89 18.52 -13.08
N ARG A 103 30.65 17.91 -13.99
CA ARG A 103 32.12 18.03 -14.02
C ARG A 103 32.58 19.48 -14.15
N LYS A 104 31.95 20.27 -15.02
CA LYS A 104 32.25 21.71 -15.14
C LYS A 104 32.01 22.45 -13.83
N ARG A 105 30.87 22.23 -13.18
CA ARG A 105 30.54 22.85 -11.88
C ARG A 105 31.46 22.41 -10.74
N LEU A 106 31.97 21.18 -10.78
CA LEU A 106 32.93 20.69 -9.79
C LEU A 106 34.32 21.30 -10.01
N ALA A 107 34.75 21.42 -11.26
CA ALA A 107 36.00 22.10 -11.63
C ALA A 107 36.01 23.58 -11.22
N GLU A 108 34.90 24.29 -11.42
CA GLU A 108 34.72 25.68 -10.96
C GLU A 108 34.89 25.82 -9.43
N LYS A 109 34.56 24.77 -8.67
CA LYS A 109 34.69 24.72 -7.21
C LYS A 109 36.04 24.17 -6.73
N GLY A 110 36.97 23.90 -7.65
CA GLY A 110 38.31 23.37 -7.33
C GLY A 110 38.31 21.91 -6.89
N LEU A 111 37.23 21.15 -7.13
CA LEU A 111 37.14 19.74 -6.78
C LEU A 111 37.51 18.87 -7.98
N HIS A 112 38.64 18.17 -7.91
CA HIS A 112 39.05 17.19 -8.91
C HIS A 112 38.27 15.88 -8.71
N TYR A 113 37.32 15.60 -9.61
CA TYR A 113 36.40 14.47 -9.49
C TYR A 113 36.73 13.39 -10.52
N ASP A 114 37.51 12.39 -10.10
CA ASP A 114 37.96 11.25 -10.91
C ASP A 114 37.04 10.04 -10.70
N PHE A 115 35.85 10.10 -11.29
CA PHE A 115 34.95 8.95 -11.36
C PHE A 115 34.80 8.53 -12.84
N PRO A 116 35.05 7.25 -13.18
CA PRO A 116 35.00 6.74 -14.56
C PRO A 116 33.62 6.88 -15.24
N GLY A 117 32.60 7.34 -14.51
CA GLY A 117 31.37 7.86 -15.08
C GLY A 117 30.51 6.80 -15.73
N PHE A 118 29.49 7.24 -16.47
CA PHE A 118 28.59 6.34 -17.20
C PHE A 118 29.08 6.07 -18.62
N VAL A 119 30.37 6.30 -18.88
CA VAL A 119 31.02 6.15 -20.18
C VAL A 119 31.00 4.69 -20.64
N SER A 120 30.94 3.74 -19.71
CA SER A 120 30.81 2.31 -20.00
C SER A 120 29.41 1.84 -20.40
N LEU A 121 28.40 2.72 -20.39
CA LEU A 121 27.03 2.43 -20.86
C LEU A 121 26.78 2.87 -22.31
N ALA A 122 27.80 3.46 -22.96
CA ALA A 122 27.76 3.91 -24.34
C ALA A 122 28.12 2.77 -25.31
#